data_AF-A0A1Q6QJ61-F1
#
_entry.id   AF-A0A1Q6QJ61-F1
#
_cell.length_a   1.000
_cell.length_b   1.000
_cell.length_c   1.000
_cell.angle_alpha   90.00
_cell.angle_beta   90.00
_cell.angle_gamma   90.00
#
_symmetry.space_group_name_H-M   'P 1'
#
loop_
_entity.id
_entity.type
_entity.pdbx_description
1 polymer ?
#
loop_
_entity_poly.entity_id
_entity_poly.type
_entity_poly.pdbx_seq_one_letter_code
_entity_poly.pdbx_strand_id
1 'polypeptide(L)'
;MNRFIAYNRVYQRKYISVAFVVKKKFEDKSEEGLAFQYFDENSTLDGYHQELMQTIHQCRRTDVKDPSSDMMDRLVRLPRPILRLVMHTLFFLDRHGKVPQGIIATDPNYSSIFISNLGSIGLECGYHHLTNWGTNSCFVVIGKKHWTMTYDEAGAQDPHQVIPLGITLDERIADGYYYSGTVALVKELLRHPELLDLPAKTPVEYAIHR
;
A
#
# COMPACT_ATOMS: atom_id res chain seq x y z
N MET A 1 -0.57 -13.45 3.04
CA MET A 1 -0.16 -12.07 2.68
C MET A 1 -0.36 -11.06 3.80
N ASN A 2 -1.49 -11.03 4.53
CA ASN A 2 -1.75 -10.01 5.54
C ASN A 2 -1.08 -10.26 6.93
N ARG A 3 0.25 -10.36 6.95
CA ARG A 3 1.04 -10.67 8.16
C ARG A 3 2.24 -9.74 8.25
N PHE A 4 2.93 -9.76 9.37
CA PHE A 4 4.22 -9.09 9.50
C PHE A 4 5.09 -9.78 10.53
N ILE A 5 6.38 -9.48 10.46
CA ILE A 5 7.35 -9.92 11.45
C ILE A 5 7.91 -8.71 12.18
N ALA A 6 7.83 -8.76 13.50
CA ALA A 6 8.40 -7.76 14.39
C ALA A 6 8.88 -8.45 15.67
N TYR A 7 9.97 -7.96 16.26
CA TYR A 7 10.46 -8.43 17.56
C TYR A 7 10.57 -9.98 17.68
N ASN A 8 11.05 -10.63 16.62
CA ASN A 8 11.21 -12.09 16.50
C ASN A 8 9.89 -12.88 16.60
N ARG A 9 8.77 -12.28 16.21
CA ARG A 9 7.44 -12.92 16.20
C ARG A 9 6.72 -12.62 14.90
N VAL A 10 5.90 -13.58 14.47
CA VAL A 10 4.95 -13.42 13.35
C VAL A 10 3.63 -12.91 13.93
N TYR A 11 3.07 -11.89 13.30
CA TYR A 11 1.79 -11.30 13.66
C TYR A 11 0.82 -11.35 12.49
N GLN A 12 -0.45 -11.63 12.79
CA GLN A 12 -1.58 -11.56 11.86
C GLN A 12 -2.32 -10.24 12.10
N ARG A 13 -2.52 -9.43 11.05
CA ARG A 13 -3.34 -8.22 11.17
C ARG A 13 -4.82 -8.59 11.31
N LYS A 14 -5.55 -7.78 12.09
CA LYS A 14 -7.00 -7.94 12.31
C LYS A 14 -7.83 -7.54 11.08
N TYR A 15 -7.35 -6.56 10.34
CA TYR A 15 -8.03 -5.99 9.18
C TYR A 15 -7.09 -6.01 7.97
N ILE A 16 -7.67 -6.03 6.78
CA ILE A 16 -6.95 -5.71 5.54
C ILE A 16 -7.12 -4.20 5.32
N SER A 17 -6.02 -3.52 5.08
CA SER A 17 -6.00 -2.07 4.88
C SER A 17 -4.99 -1.65 3.83
N VAL A 18 -5.34 -0.62 3.08
CA VAL A 18 -4.50 -0.04 2.04
C VAL A 18 -4.20 1.40 2.43
N ALA A 19 -2.92 1.77 2.41
CA ALA A 19 -2.50 3.15 2.52
C ALA A 19 -1.88 3.64 1.21
N PHE A 20 -2.01 4.92 0.91
CA PHE A 20 -1.40 5.54 -0.27
C PHE A 20 -1.20 7.04 -0.08
N VAL A 21 -0.22 7.59 -0.80
CA VAL A 21 0.08 9.03 -0.78
C VAL A 21 -0.85 9.77 -1.74
N VAL A 22 -1.46 10.86 -1.26
CA VAL A 22 -2.29 11.77 -2.05
C VAL A 22 -1.65 13.16 -2.05
N LYS A 23 -1.15 13.57 -3.21
CA LYS A 23 -0.68 14.94 -3.40
C LYS A 23 -1.88 15.89 -3.48
N LYS A 24 -1.93 16.92 -2.61
CA LYS A 24 -3.06 17.87 -2.56
C LYS A 24 -3.07 18.81 -3.78
N LYS A 25 -1.89 19.26 -4.23
CA LYS A 25 -1.70 20.07 -5.44
C LYS A 25 -0.44 19.61 -6.17
N PHE A 26 -0.40 19.67 -7.50
CA PHE A 26 0.80 19.32 -8.26
C PHE A 26 1.81 20.47 -8.29
N GLU A 27 2.31 20.84 -7.10
CA GLU A 27 3.30 21.90 -6.89
C GLU A 27 4.41 21.38 -5.96
N ASP A 28 5.62 21.94 -6.04
CA ASP A 28 6.77 21.45 -5.25
C ASP A 28 6.59 21.64 -3.73
N LYS A 29 5.89 22.69 -3.31
CA LYS A 29 5.66 23.02 -1.89
C LYS A 29 4.30 22.56 -1.37
N SER A 30 3.54 21.79 -2.15
CA SER A 30 2.23 21.33 -1.71
C SER A 30 2.38 20.28 -0.62
N GLU A 31 1.51 20.33 0.39
CA GLU A 31 1.38 19.25 1.36
C GLU A 31 0.96 17.92 0.68
N GLU A 32 1.52 16.83 1.17
CA GLU A 32 1.07 15.47 0.88
C GLU A 32 0.16 15.01 2.03
N GLY A 33 -0.95 14.35 1.69
CA GLY A 33 -1.80 13.65 2.65
C GLY A 33 -1.60 12.15 2.54
N LEU A 34 -1.72 11.42 3.64
CA LEU A 34 -1.78 9.96 3.62
C LEU A 34 -3.26 9.56 3.69
N ALA A 35 -3.68 8.78 2.71
CA ALA A 35 -4.98 8.14 2.73
C ALA A 35 -4.82 6.74 3.31
N PHE A 36 -5.76 6.35 4.18
CA PHE A 36 -5.80 5.04 4.79
C PHE A 36 -7.21 4.49 4.68
N GLN A 37 -7.36 3.35 4.02
CA GLN A 37 -8.65 2.72 3.75
C GLN A 37 -8.65 1.30 4.31
N TYR A 38 -9.75 0.93 4.97
CA TYR A 38 -10.01 -0.45 5.37
C TYR A 38 -10.77 -1.17 4.28
N PHE A 39 -10.51 -2.46 4.16
CA PHE A 39 -11.18 -3.33 3.20
C PHE A 39 -12.34 -4.08 3.85
N ASP A 40 -13.48 -4.11 3.16
CA ASP A 40 -14.63 -4.96 3.49
C ASP A 40 -14.71 -6.13 2.51
N GLU A 41 -14.76 -7.35 3.04
CA GLU A 41 -14.88 -8.60 2.27
C GLU A 41 -16.18 -8.73 1.47
N ASN A 42 -17.20 -7.93 1.82
CA ASN A 42 -18.48 -7.88 1.12
C ASN A 42 -18.55 -6.77 0.07
N SER A 43 -17.53 -5.91 -0.02
CA SER A 43 -17.50 -4.85 -1.01
C SER A 43 -17.31 -5.41 -2.43
N THR A 44 -17.94 -4.74 -3.40
CA THR A 44 -17.63 -4.85 -4.83
C THR A 44 -16.62 -3.78 -5.25
N LEU A 45 -16.14 -3.84 -6.48
CA LEU A 45 -15.27 -2.80 -7.06
C LEU A 45 -15.88 -1.40 -6.97
N ASP A 46 -17.16 -1.26 -7.35
CA ASP A 46 -17.87 0.03 -7.34
C ASP A 46 -18.03 0.60 -5.93
N GLY A 47 -18.42 -0.25 -4.97
CA GLY A 47 -18.54 0.16 -3.56
C GLY A 47 -17.21 0.65 -3.01
N TYR A 48 -16.15 -0.11 -3.25
CA TYR A 48 -14.81 0.26 -2.80
C TYR A 48 -14.29 1.52 -3.50
N HIS A 49 -14.58 1.68 -4.79
CA HIS A 49 -14.22 2.89 -5.55
C HIS A 49 -14.89 4.13 -4.96
N GLN A 50 -16.18 4.06 -4.62
CA GLN A 50 -16.90 5.18 -4.01
C GLN A 50 -16.29 5.57 -2.66
N GLU A 51 -16.02 4.60 -1.79
CA GLU A 51 -15.36 4.83 -0.49
C GLU A 51 -13.95 5.43 -0.68
N LEU A 52 -13.18 4.87 -1.60
CA LEU A 52 -11.83 5.35 -1.92
C LEU A 52 -11.85 6.80 -2.38
N MET A 53 -12.78 7.16 -3.28
CA MET A 53 -12.93 8.52 -3.76
C MET A 53 -13.34 9.47 -2.64
N GLN A 54 -14.23 9.06 -1.73
CA GLN A 54 -14.58 9.86 -0.55
C GLN A 54 -13.34 10.11 0.33
N THR A 55 -12.54 9.08 0.61
CA THR A 55 -11.28 9.20 1.36
C THR A 55 -10.30 10.14 0.66
N ILE A 56 -10.12 10.02 -0.65
CA ILE A 56 -9.25 10.92 -1.45
C ILE A 56 -9.74 12.37 -1.37
N HIS A 57 -11.04 12.60 -1.53
CA HIS A 57 -11.63 13.94 -1.48
C HIS A 57 -11.42 14.55 -0.09
N GLN A 58 -11.61 13.78 0.98
CA GLN A 58 -11.33 14.22 2.35
C GLN A 58 -9.84 14.55 2.56
N CYS A 59 -8.92 13.70 2.11
CA CYS A 59 -7.48 13.95 2.20
C CYS A 59 -7.03 15.18 1.40
N ARG A 60 -7.68 15.51 0.29
CA ARG A 60 -7.37 16.70 -0.53
C ARG A 60 -7.87 18.00 0.07
N ARG A 61 -8.78 17.96 1.04
CA ARG A 61 -9.26 19.15 1.72
C ARG A 61 -8.09 19.86 2.42
N THR A 62 -8.01 21.17 2.23
CA THR A 62 -6.94 21.99 2.80
C THR A 62 -7.21 22.37 4.26
N ASP A 63 -8.46 22.26 4.71
CA ASP A 63 -8.87 22.53 6.10
C ASP A 63 -8.68 21.34 7.04
N VAL A 64 -8.46 20.13 6.50
CA VAL A 64 -8.24 18.92 7.28
C VAL A 64 -6.76 18.52 7.15
N LYS A 65 -6.07 18.51 8.29
CA LYS A 65 -4.72 17.95 8.38
C LYS A 65 -4.77 16.49 8.77
N ASP A 66 -3.90 15.70 8.16
CA ASP A 66 -3.69 14.30 8.49
C ASP A 66 -3.13 14.19 9.92
N PRO A 67 -3.81 13.49 10.85
CA PRO A 67 -3.36 13.36 12.23
C PRO A 67 -1.94 12.79 12.38
N SER A 68 -1.54 11.87 11.48
CA SER A 68 -0.20 11.28 11.48
C SER A 68 0.86 12.32 11.18
N SER A 69 0.64 13.10 10.11
CA SER A 69 1.57 14.13 9.65
C SER A 69 1.68 15.25 10.70
N ASP A 70 0.56 15.67 11.28
CA ASP A 70 0.55 16.69 12.34
C ASP A 70 1.29 16.24 13.61
N MET A 71 1.17 14.96 13.98
CA MET A 71 1.91 14.42 15.11
C MET A 71 3.41 14.37 14.82
N MET A 72 3.79 13.91 13.62
CA MET A 72 5.20 13.88 13.21
C MET A 72 5.82 15.28 13.22
N ASP A 73 5.12 16.29 12.72
CA ASP A 73 5.56 17.68 12.77
C ASP A 73 5.81 18.18 14.19
N ARG A 74 4.97 17.78 15.16
CA ARG A 74 5.16 18.11 16.58
C ARG A 74 6.36 17.39 17.18
N LEU A 75 6.55 16.12 16.85
CA LEU A 75 7.68 15.32 17.33
C LEU A 75 9.01 15.90 16.85
N VAL A 76 9.11 16.30 15.57
CA VAL A 76 10.34 16.85 14.99
C VAL A 76 10.75 18.19 15.62
N ARG A 77 9.81 18.94 16.19
CA ARG A 77 10.08 20.21 16.91
C ARG A 77 10.66 20.02 18.31
N LEU A 78 10.64 18.80 18.86
CA LEU A 78 11.16 18.53 20.20
C LEU A 78 12.71 18.60 20.23
N PRO A 79 13.31 19.12 21.32
CA PRO A 79 14.74 19.01 21.54
C PRO A 79 15.21 17.56 21.48
N ARG A 80 16.40 17.33 20.90
CA ARG A 80 16.96 15.98 20.63
C ARG A 80 16.91 15.01 21.83
N PRO A 81 17.23 15.42 23.08
CA PRO A 81 17.16 14.49 24.23
C PRO A 81 15.73 14.03 24.52
N ILE A 82 14.76 14.94 24.43
CA ILE A 82 13.34 14.66 24.66
C ILE A 82 12.81 13.77 23.54
N LEU A 83 13.13 14.10 22.29
CA LEU A 83 12.73 13.29 21.13
C LEU A 83 13.23 11.84 21.26
N ARG A 84 14.49 11.63 21.66
CA ARG A 84 15.04 10.29 21.88
C ARG A 84 14.26 9.52 22.95
N LEU A 85 13.91 10.17 24.06
CA LEU A 85 13.12 9.55 25.12
C LEU A 85 11.71 9.17 24.64
N VAL A 86 11.05 10.07 23.90
CA VAL A 86 9.72 9.83 23.33
C VAL A 86 9.77 8.66 22.35
N MET A 87 10.71 8.66 21.40
CA MET A 87 10.86 7.56 20.43
C MET A 87 11.16 6.23 21.13
N HIS A 88 12.05 6.22 22.13
CA HIS A 88 12.33 5.01 22.91
C HIS A 88 11.08 4.46 23.60
N THR A 89 10.26 5.35 24.16
CA THR A 89 8.98 5.00 24.79
C THR A 89 8.00 4.44 23.76
N LEU A 90 7.90 5.06 22.57
CA LEU A 90 7.03 4.58 21.50
C LEU A 90 7.46 3.20 20.98
N PHE A 91 8.75 2.96 20.76
CA PHE A 91 9.25 1.64 20.37
C PHE A 91 9.02 0.58 21.46
N PHE A 92 9.16 0.97 22.73
CA PHE A 92 8.83 0.09 23.85
C PHE A 92 7.34 -0.27 23.87
N LEU A 93 6.46 0.70 23.64
CA LEU A 93 5.02 0.48 23.55
C LEU A 93 4.63 -0.36 22.32
N ASP A 94 5.26 -0.11 21.17
CA ASP A 94 5.08 -0.87 19.93
C ASP A 94 5.43 -2.34 20.11
N ARG A 95 6.54 -2.63 20.78
CA ARG A 95 6.91 -4.01 21.14
C ARG A 95 5.84 -4.75 21.95
N HIS A 96 4.99 -4.02 22.67
CA HIS A 96 3.90 -4.58 23.47
C HIS A 96 2.52 -4.39 22.83
N GLY A 97 2.43 -3.82 21.61
CA GLY A 97 1.17 -3.50 20.93
C GLY A 97 0.33 -2.45 21.68
N LYS A 98 0.98 -1.54 22.41
CA LYS A 98 0.36 -0.53 23.27
C LYS A 98 0.58 0.91 22.78
N VAL A 99 0.97 1.10 21.53
CA VAL A 99 1.11 2.45 20.97
C VAL A 99 -0.26 3.11 20.96
N PRO A 100 -0.39 4.37 21.41
CA PRO A 100 -1.65 5.09 21.34
C PRO A 100 -2.22 5.13 19.93
N GLN A 101 -3.50 4.78 19.79
CA GLN A 101 -4.17 4.67 18.49
C GLN A 101 -4.13 5.99 17.71
N GLY A 102 -4.21 7.14 18.38
CA GLY A 102 -4.11 8.46 17.73
C GLY A 102 -2.75 8.76 17.08
N ILE A 103 -1.72 7.93 17.30
CA ILE A 103 -0.42 8.03 16.63
C ILE A 103 -0.37 7.12 15.40
N ILE A 104 -0.98 5.93 15.46
CA ILE A 104 -0.78 4.87 14.47
C ILE A 104 -1.98 4.62 13.55
N ALA A 105 -3.16 5.17 13.87
CA ALA A 105 -4.41 4.86 13.15
C ALA A 105 -4.36 5.19 11.66
N THR A 106 -3.62 6.24 11.32
CA THR A 106 -3.46 6.75 9.95
C THR A 106 -2.00 6.64 9.49
N ASP A 107 -1.16 5.89 10.21
CA ASP A 107 0.24 5.68 9.82
C ASP A 107 0.29 4.59 8.74
N PRO A 108 0.75 4.90 7.51
CA PRO A 108 0.77 3.95 6.40
C PRO A 108 1.66 2.75 6.68
N ASN A 109 2.62 2.84 7.60
CA ASN A 109 3.46 1.71 7.97
C ASN A 109 2.71 0.62 8.77
N TYR A 110 1.53 0.92 9.31
CA TYR A 110 0.64 -0.05 9.95
C TYR A 110 -0.38 -0.66 8.99
N SER A 111 -0.41 -0.21 7.73
CA SER A 111 -1.28 -0.79 6.70
C SER A 111 -0.91 -2.22 6.33
N SER A 112 -1.82 -2.91 5.65
CA SER A 112 -1.54 -4.24 5.09
C SER A 112 -0.79 -4.15 3.77
N ILE A 113 -1.13 -3.13 2.97
CA ILE A 113 -0.53 -2.79 1.68
C ILE A 113 -0.31 -1.28 1.63
N PHE A 114 0.88 -0.84 1.23
CA PHE A 114 1.15 0.56 0.92
C PHE A 114 1.40 0.70 -0.58
N ILE A 115 0.58 1.51 -1.25
CA ILE A 115 0.67 1.82 -2.66
C ILE A 115 1.26 3.23 -2.87
N SER A 116 2.27 3.32 -3.74
CA SER A 116 2.82 4.57 -4.25
C SER A 116 2.60 4.67 -5.76
N ASN A 117 1.83 5.66 -6.21
CA ASN A 117 1.55 5.89 -7.63
C ASN A 117 2.49 6.94 -8.23
N LEU A 118 3.71 6.52 -8.54
CA LEU A 118 4.72 7.32 -9.22
C LEU A 118 4.31 7.69 -10.65
N GLY A 119 3.51 6.84 -11.30
CA GLY A 119 2.96 7.11 -12.63
C GLY A 119 2.11 8.37 -12.70
N SER A 120 1.44 8.75 -11.61
CA SER A 120 0.63 9.98 -11.55
C SER A 120 1.45 11.28 -11.71
N ILE A 121 2.75 11.22 -11.45
CA ILE A 121 3.70 12.33 -11.62
C ILE A 121 4.72 12.07 -12.74
N GLY A 122 4.45 11.06 -13.58
CA GLY A 122 5.26 10.75 -14.75
C GLY A 122 6.59 10.03 -14.46
N LEU A 123 6.75 9.47 -13.26
CA LEU A 123 7.95 8.72 -12.89
C LEU A 123 7.84 7.24 -13.24
N GLU A 124 9.00 6.62 -13.50
CA GLU A 124 9.12 5.20 -13.79
C GLU A 124 8.87 4.33 -12.54
N CYS A 125 8.58 3.05 -12.78
CA CYS A 125 8.42 2.08 -11.70
C CYS A 125 9.76 1.77 -11.05
N GLY A 126 9.73 1.43 -9.75
CA GLY A 126 10.88 0.94 -9.02
C GLY A 126 10.45 0.01 -7.89
N TYR A 127 11.41 -0.36 -7.05
CA TYR A 127 11.15 -1.11 -5.82
C TYR A 127 11.33 -0.19 -4.62
N HIS A 128 10.42 -0.30 -3.65
CA HIS A 128 10.62 0.33 -2.36
C HIS A 128 11.39 -0.63 -1.44
N HIS A 129 11.99 -0.10 -0.38
CA HIS A 129 12.63 -0.93 0.65
C HIS A 129 11.58 -1.70 1.47
N LEU A 130 12.02 -2.81 2.07
CA LEU A 130 11.27 -3.58 3.06
C LEU A 130 11.00 -2.72 4.30
N THR A 131 9.74 -2.56 4.69
CA THR A 131 9.34 -1.49 5.61
C THR A 131 9.32 -1.89 7.09
N ASN A 132 9.69 -0.95 7.97
CA ASN A 132 9.25 -0.81 9.37
C ASN A 132 8.95 0.71 9.58
N TRP A 133 7.92 1.21 10.27
CA TRP A 133 7.42 0.94 11.64
C TRP A 133 5.91 1.23 11.69
N GLY A 134 4.92 0.33 11.81
CA GLY A 134 4.86 -1.09 12.19
C GLY A 134 4.59 -2.07 11.04
N THR A 135 5.58 -2.11 10.15
CA THR A 135 6.03 -3.24 9.32
C THR A 135 4.98 -3.84 8.38
N ASN A 136 4.34 -2.94 7.65
CA ASN A 136 3.51 -3.21 6.48
C ASN A 136 3.96 -4.45 5.67
N SER A 137 2.98 -5.26 5.27
CA SER A 137 3.17 -6.60 4.67
C SER A 137 3.65 -6.56 3.23
N CYS A 138 3.24 -5.54 2.48
CA CYS A 138 3.44 -5.44 1.03
C CYS A 138 3.56 -3.99 0.62
N PHE A 139 4.58 -3.67 -0.16
CA PHE A 139 4.72 -2.36 -0.78
C PHE A 139 4.57 -2.48 -2.29
N VAL A 140 3.69 -1.66 -2.87
CA VAL A 140 3.42 -1.65 -4.31
C VAL A 140 3.75 -0.27 -4.87
N VAL A 141 4.54 -0.24 -5.94
CA VAL A 141 4.87 0.96 -6.70
C VAL A 141 4.25 0.83 -8.09
N ILE A 142 3.44 1.81 -8.46
CA ILE A 142 2.81 1.91 -9.78
C ILE A 142 3.60 2.94 -10.59
N GLY A 143 4.22 2.52 -11.69
CA GLY A 143 4.95 3.42 -12.58
C GLY A 143 4.09 4.02 -13.69
N LYS A 144 4.72 4.86 -14.52
CA LYS A 144 4.09 5.50 -15.66
C LYS A 144 3.64 4.50 -16.72
N LYS A 145 2.41 4.67 -17.20
CA LYS A 145 1.86 3.95 -18.35
C LYS A 145 2.64 4.30 -19.62
N HIS A 146 3.07 3.29 -20.37
CA HIS A 146 3.79 3.47 -21.64
C HIS A 146 3.38 2.41 -22.67
N TRP A 147 3.70 2.68 -23.93
CA TRP A 147 3.53 1.72 -25.03
C TRP A 147 4.69 0.74 -25.04
N THR A 148 4.38 -0.54 -25.23
CA THR A 148 5.36 -1.58 -25.52
C THR A 148 4.91 -2.37 -26.75
N MET A 149 5.84 -3.14 -27.30
CA MET A 149 5.59 -4.08 -28.39
C MET A 149 6.08 -5.45 -27.92
N THR A 150 5.17 -6.42 -27.83
CA THR A 150 5.56 -7.82 -27.64
C THR A 150 5.52 -8.57 -28.96
N TYR A 151 6.27 -9.66 -29.03
CA TYR A 151 6.30 -10.56 -30.17
C TYR A 151 5.81 -11.92 -29.70
N ASP A 152 4.91 -12.54 -30.47
CA ASP A 152 4.60 -13.96 -30.27
C ASP A 152 5.73 -14.85 -30.85
N GLU A 153 5.62 -16.16 -30.65
CA GLU A 153 6.60 -17.13 -31.18
C GLU A 153 6.71 -17.12 -32.71
N ALA A 154 5.68 -16.60 -33.41
CA ALA A 154 5.64 -16.45 -34.86
C ALA A 154 6.17 -15.09 -35.35
N GLY A 155 6.55 -14.18 -34.43
CA GLY A 155 7.05 -12.84 -34.73
C GLY A 155 5.95 -11.80 -35.00
N ALA A 156 4.68 -12.12 -34.74
CA ALA A 156 3.59 -11.15 -34.84
C ALA A 156 3.74 -10.07 -33.77
N GLN A 157 3.58 -8.82 -34.20
CA GLN A 157 3.69 -7.64 -33.36
C GLN A 157 2.36 -7.37 -32.65
N ASP A 158 2.42 -7.28 -31.32
CA ASP A 158 1.29 -6.86 -30.49
C ASP A 158 1.63 -5.55 -29.75
N PRO A 159 1.26 -4.38 -30.32
CA PRO A 159 1.44 -3.10 -29.66
C PRO A 159 0.34 -2.89 -28.62
N HIS A 160 0.73 -2.73 -27.36
CA HIS A 160 -0.21 -2.48 -26.27
C HIS A 160 0.37 -1.54 -25.20
N GLN A 161 -0.51 -0.98 -24.37
CA GLN A 161 -0.10 -0.17 -23.23
C GLN A 161 0.12 -1.05 -22.01
N VAL A 162 1.21 -0.79 -21.29
CA VAL A 162 1.53 -1.47 -20.03
C VAL A 162 1.67 -0.47 -18.89
N ILE A 163 1.33 -0.93 -17.69
CA ILE A 163 1.58 -0.22 -16.44
C ILE A 163 2.55 -1.09 -15.63
N PRO A 164 3.81 -0.67 -15.47
CA PRO A 164 4.77 -1.43 -14.68
C PRO A 164 4.42 -1.36 -13.19
N LEU A 165 4.48 -2.52 -12.52
CA LEU A 165 4.21 -2.68 -11.09
C LEU A 165 5.44 -3.26 -10.39
N GLY A 166 5.92 -2.58 -9.37
CA GLY A 166 7.00 -3.03 -8.50
C GLY A 166 6.42 -3.47 -7.17
N ILE A 167 6.60 -4.74 -6.81
CA ILE A 167 6.05 -5.31 -5.58
C ILE A 167 7.22 -5.75 -4.70
N THR A 168 7.34 -5.13 -3.52
CA THR A 168 8.30 -5.51 -2.48
C THR A 168 7.58 -6.29 -1.39
N LEU A 169 8.02 -7.52 -1.13
CA LEU A 169 7.43 -8.46 -0.17
C LEU A 169 8.48 -8.91 0.84
N ASP A 170 8.07 -9.11 2.10
CA ASP A 170 8.92 -9.65 3.17
C ASP A 170 8.95 -11.18 3.12
N GLU A 171 10.03 -11.75 2.58
CA GLU A 171 10.19 -13.18 2.33
C GLU A 171 10.12 -14.06 3.58
N ARG A 172 10.20 -13.44 4.77
CA ARG A 172 10.07 -14.16 6.03
C ARG A 172 8.60 -14.51 6.33
N ILE A 173 7.64 -13.87 5.66
CA ILE A 173 6.20 -14.09 5.85
C ILE A 173 5.70 -15.33 5.07
N ALA A 174 6.25 -15.56 3.87
CA ALA A 174 5.86 -16.67 3.01
C ALA A 174 6.97 -17.02 2.01
N ASP A 175 6.89 -18.19 1.39
CA ASP A 175 7.86 -18.64 0.40
C ASP A 175 7.55 -18.14 -1.03
N GLY A 176 8.49 -18.38 -1.94
CA GLY A 176 8.35 -17.99 -3.35
C GLY A 176 7.18 -18.66 -4.07
N TYR A 177 6.78 -19.87 -3.66
CA TYR A 177 5.65 -20.56 -4.27
C TYR A 177 4.34 -19.84 -3.92
N TYR A 178 4.13 -19.52 -2.64
CA TYR A 178 3.00 -18.75 -2.18
C TYR A 178 2.92 -17.36 -2.83
N TYR A 179 4.05 -16.68 -3.00
CA TYR A 179 4.08 -15.40 -3.72
C TYR A 179 3.79 -15.55 -5.22
N SER A 180 4.29 -16.59 -5.87
CA SER A 180 3.99 -16.84 -7.28
C SER A 180 2.49 -17.02 -7.51
N GLY A 181 1.80 -17.73 -6.59
CA GLY A 181 0.34 -17.85 -6.61
C GLY A 181 -0.36 -16.51 -6.38
N THR A 182 0.12 -15.69 -5.45
CA THR A 182 -0.43 -14.35 -5.20
C THR A 182 -0.33 -13.46 -6.43
N VAL A 183 0.84 -13.45 -7.10
CA VAL A 183 1.04 -12.66 -8.32
C VAL A 183 0.21 -13.20 -9.48
N ALA A 184 0.06 -14.52 -9.59
CA ALA A 184 -0.80 -15.14 -10.60
C ALA A 184 -2.27 -14.72 -10.42
N LEU A 185 -2.79 -14.76 -9.19
CA LEU A 185 -4.14 -14.28 -8.86
C LEU A 185 -4.32 -12.79 -9.22
N VAL A 186 -3.36 -11.93 -8.87
CA VAL A 186 -3.43 -10.51 -9.24
C VAL A 186 -3.46 -10.32 -10.75
N LYS A 187 -2.65 -11.07 -11.50
CA LYS A 187 -2.65 -11.02 -12.97
C LYS A 187 -3.99 -11.49 -13.55
N GLU A 188 -4.59 -12.53 -12.97
CA GLU A 188 -5.88 -13.06 -13.41
C GLU A 188 -6.98 -12.00 -13.25
N LEU A 189 -7.08 -11.40 -12.06
CA LEU A 189 -8.02 -10.32 -11.78
C LEU A 189 -7.84 -9.10 -12.68
N LEU A 190 -6.60 -8.76 -13.07
CA LEU A 190 -6.32 -7.65 -13.97
C LEU A 190 -6.65 -7.97 -15.44
N ARG A 191 -6.59 -9.24 -15.85
CA ARG A 191 -7.00 -9.69 -17.19
C ARG A 191 -8.51 -9.84 -17.30
N HIS A 192 -9.16 -10.21 -16.19
CA HIS A 192 -10.59 -10.47 -16.08
C HIS A 192 -11.22 -9.55 -15.02
N PRO A 193 -11.29 -8.22 -15.28
CA PRO A 193 -11.80 -7.25 -14.31
C PRO A 193 -13.26 -7.50 -13.90
N GLU A 194 -14.06 -8.19 -14.72
CA GLU A 194 -15.44 -8.61 -14.41
C GLU A 194 -15.52 -9.50 -13.16
N LEU A 195 -14.43 -10.17 -12.77
CA LEU A 195 -14.38 -10.95 -11.53
C LEU A 195 -14.42 -10.06 -10.27
N LEU A 196 -14.09 -8.77 -10.40
CA LEU A 196 -14.11 -7.80 -9.30
C LEU A 196 -15.51 -7.21 -9.04
N ASP A 197 -16.49 -7.49 -9.92
CA ASP A 197 -17.90 -7.11 -9.72
C ASP A 197 -18.58 -8.01 -8.68
N LEU A 198 -18.02 -9.20 -8.45
CA LEU A 198 -18.44 -10.12 -7.40
C LEU A 198 -17.89 -9.67 -6.04
N PRO A 199 -18.55 -10.04 -4.91
CA PRO A 199 -18.02 -9.76 -3.59
C PRO A 199 -16.60 -10.33 -3.44
N ALA A 200 -15.70 -9.58 -2.81
CA ALA A 200 -14.28 -9.93 -2.73
C ALA A 200 -13.96 -11.30 -2.11
N LYS A 201 -14.84 -11.82 -1.25
CA LYS A 201 -14.70 -13.17 -0.67
C LYS A 201 -14.95 -14.30 -1.66
N THR A 202 -15.44 -14.01 -2.86
CA THR A 202 -15.72 -15.01 -3.89
C THR A 202 -14.40 -15.63 -4.37
N PRO A 203 -14.23 -16.97 -4.30
CA PRO A 203 -13.03 -17.63 -4.78
C PRO A 203 -12.82 -17.38 -6.28
N VAL A 204 -11.56 -17.12 -6.65
CA VAL A 204 -11.15 -16.96 -8.05
C VAL A 204 -10.24 -18.13 -8.40
N GLU A 205 -10.55 -18.80 -9.50
CA GLU A 205 -9.67 -19.83 -10.06
C GLU A 205 -8.51 -19.16 -10.79
N TYR A 206 -7.29 -19.59 -10.51
CA TYR A 206 -6.09 -19.09 -11.16
C TYR A 206 -5.05 -20.19 -11.26
N ALA A 207 -4.15 -20.06 -12.24
CA ALA A 207 -3.04 -20.99 -12.44
C ALA A 207 -1.70 -20.26 -12.44
N ILE A 208 -0.67 -20.91 -11.90
CA ILE A 208 0.70 -20.44 -12.02
C ILE A 208 1.24 -20.88 -13.38
N HIS A 209 1.19 -20.00 -14.36
CA HIS A 209 1.82 -20.19 -15.66
C HIS A 209 3.33 -19.96 -15.53
N ARG A 210 4.12 -20.92 -16.01
CA ARG A 210 5.59 -20.88 -16.02
C ARG A 210 6.09 -20.60 -17.42
#